data_AF-A0A421CCW1-F1
#
_entry.id   AF-A0A421CCW1-F1
#
_cell.length_a   1.000
_cell.length_b   1.000
_cell.length_c   1.000
_cell.angle_alpha   90.00
_cell.angle_beta   90.00
_cell.angle_gamma   90.00
#
_symmetry.space_group_name_H-M   'P 1'
#
loop_
_entity.id
_entity.type
_entity.pdbx_description
1 polymer ?
#
loop_
_entity_poly.entity_id
_entity_poly.type
_entity_poly.pdbx_seq_one_letter_code
_entity_poly.pdbx_strand_id
1 'polypeptide(L)'
;MDIEREFLFRWYERQLLVEGVTRSFLLRLSEETFGGLSGKMEEMVAELLIRSGLSGITRDFPRQRILPFYSPLIYRQKETMEFRDGDEIRISEDDGKKIVSFPHTLPIIFSPVIAGIVFFWFMNEVSSTTSVKGLPVNLEKISRKGRVMVVGAGGLGSPLIKTLLDNGIDDICIIEPGKVKLNNLHRQILYDYGDVGLSKASVLERKLSTYYCGVRAKIYEREFDPVSIKSERPDIVVSCVDNFETRYLINDACYRNGIPFVDSGVEGSSGYVMLRDRSTPCYRCFMGDNRIDTEASRGILAFTTYFGGLLEAALVTSYLNNRNYEGKIFWFDLKKHRFEEITVERREDCPVCSLAKR
;
A
#
# COMPACT_ATOMS: atom_id res chain seq x y z
N MET A 1 26.10 -0.95 11.26
CA MET A 1 24.78 -1.29 11.80
C MET A 1 24.08 0.02 12.06
N ASP A 2 23.12 0.33 11.20
CA ASP A 2 22.67 1.69 10.91
C ASP A 2 21.84 2.27 12.07
N ILE A 3 22.34 3.34 12.69
CA ILE A 3 21.70 4.03 13.82
C ILE A 3 20.28 4.45 13.45
N GLU A 4 20.03 4.78 12.18
CA GLU A 4 18.71 5.11 11.65
C GLU A 4 17.74 3.93 11.70
N ARG A 5 18.20 2.69 11.45
CA ARG A 5 17.35 1.49 11.42
C ARG A 5 16.93 1.07 12.82
N GLU A 6 17.85 1.10 13.79
CA GLU A 6 17.57 0.88 15.22
C GLU A 6 16.64 1.98 15.76
N PHE A 7 16.89 3.23 15.36
CA PHE A 7 16.07 4.37 15.76
C PHE A 7 14.63 4.26 15.23
N LEU A 8 14.45 4.04 13.91
CA LEU A 8 13.14 3.83 13.28
C LEU A 8 12.41 2.64 13.89
N PHE A 9 13.11 1.53 14.12
CA PHE A 9 12.55 0.35 14.77
C PHE A 9 12.03 0.67 16.17
N ARG A 10 12.85 1.29 17.02
CA ARG A 10 12.44 1.71 18.36
C ARG A 10 11.41 2.83 18.34
N TRP A 11 11.35 3.65 17.30
CA TRP A 11 10.34 4.71 17.12
C TRP A 11 8.98 4.12 16.78
N TYR A 12 8.94 3.18 15.83
CA TYR A 12 7.74 2.43 15.48
C TYR A 12 7.26 1.63 16.68
N GLU A 13 8.14 0.93 17.40
CA GLU A 13 7.78 0.31 18.67
C GLU A 13 7.14 1.33 19.62
N ARG A 14 7.68 2.54 19.79
CA ARG A 14 7.21 3.49 20.81
C ARG A 14 5.90 4.25 20.51
N GLN A 15 5.59 4.57 19.25
CA GLN A 15 4.29 5.17 18.89
C GLN A 15 3.13 4.18 18.97
N LEU A 16 3.48 2.90 18.80
CA LEU A 16 2.55 1.83 18.56
C LEU A 16 2.34 1.00 19.84
N LEU A 17 3.35 0.83 20.70
CA LEU A 17 3.27 0.07 21.96
C LEU A 17 2.40 0.67 23.08
N VAL A 18 1.74 1.82 22.88
CA VAL A 18 0.89 2.39 23.93
C VAL A 18 -0.50 1.76 23.83
N GLU A 19 -0.80 0.85 24.77
CA GLU A 19 -2.13 0.33 25.00
C GLU A 19 -3.15 1.49 25.07
N GLY A 20 -4.19 1.45 24.21
CA GLY A 20 -5.17 2.53 24.09
C GLY A 20 -4.99 3.48 22.89
N VAL A 21 -3.92 3.36 22.10
CA VAL A 21 -3.76 4.10 20.84
C VAL A 21 -4.66 3.49 19.76
N THR A 22 -5.87 4.03 19.66
CA THR A 22 -6.89 3.67 18.65
C THR A 22 -6.75 4.52 17.38
N ARG A 23 -7.32 4.08 16.25
CA ARG A 23 -7.42 4.93 15.03
C ARG A 23 -8.06 6.29 15.35
N SER A 24 -9.12 6.30 16.16
CA SER A 24 -9.78 7.54 16.58
C SER A 24 -8.87 8.45 17.40
N PHE A 25 -7.99 7.88 18.23
CA PHE A 25 -6.98 8.66 18.95
C PHE A 25 -5.90 9.21 18.01
N LEU A 26 -5.44 8.42 17.03
CA LEU A 26 -4.49 8.88 16.01
C LEU A 26 -5.06 10.02 15.16
N LEU A 27 -6.34 9.97 14.80
CA LEU A 27 -7.02 11.06 14.08
C LEU A 27 -7.14 12.33 14.93
N ARG A 28 -7.50 12.22 16.22
CA ARG A 28 -7.50 13.40 17.10
C ARG A 28 -6.11 14.00 17.28
N LEU A 29 -5.06 13.17 17.39
CA LEU A 29 -3.68 13.65 17.40
C LEU A 29 -3.30 14.30 16.06
N SER A 30 -3.84 13.80 14.95
CA SER A 30 -3.65 14.37 13.62
C SER A 30 -4.23 15.78 13.54
N GLU A 31 -5.40 16.02 14.13
CA GLU A 31 -6.05 17.35 14.11
C GLU A 31 -5.20 18.41 14.83
N GLU A 32 -4.46 18.02 15.86
CA GLU A 32 -3.48 18.91 16.49
C GLU A 32 -2.35 19.27 15.49
N THR A 33 -1.84 18.30 14.73
CA THR A 33 -0.75 18.53 13.76
C THR A 33 -1.21 19.29 12.50
N PHE A 34 -2.36 18.90 11.94
CA PHE A 34 -2.82 19.23 10.59
C PHE A 34 -4.06 20.14 10.57
N GLY A 35 -4.48 20.67 11.72
CA GLY A 35 -5.74 21.39 11.84
C GLY A 35 -6.96 20.47 11.66
N GLY A 36 -8.15 21.05 11.58
CA GLY A 36 -9.37 20.27 11.36
C GLY A 36 -9.31 19.49 10.04
N LEU A 37 -9.55 18.19 10.10
CA LEU A 37 -9.60 17.33 8.92
C LEU A 37 -11.02 17.34 8.33
N SER A 38 -11.14 17.72 7.06
CA SER A 38 -12.43 17.98 6.42
C SER A 38 -12.99 16.81 5.61
N GLY A 39 -12.19 15.75 5.38
CA GLY A 39 -12.64 14.60 4.61
C GLY A 39 -11.72 13.37 4.61
N LYS A 40 -12.20 12.29 3.97
CA LYS A 40 -11.53 10.97 3.92
C LYS A 40 -10.11 11.01 3.33
N MET A 41 -9.87 11.89 2.36
CA MET A 41 -8.55 12.07 1.75
C MET A 41 -7.56 12.59 2.80
N GLU A 42 -7.91 13.67 3.49
CA GLU A 42 -7.07 14.28 4.53
C GLU A 42 -6.83 13.32 5.70
N GLU A 43 -7.89 12.62 6.17
CA GLU A 43 -7.74 11.57 7.19
C GLU A 43 -6.72 10.50 6.77
N MET A 44 -6.77 10.07 5.52
CA MET A 44 -5.86 9.04 5.01
C MET A 44 -4.43 9.58 4.87
N VAL A 45 -4.26 10.79 4.35
CA VAL A 45 -2.95 11.46 4.28
C VAL A 45 -2.35 11.56 5.69
N ALA A 46 -3.11 12.05 6.66
CA ALA A 46 -2.69 12.16 8.04
C ALA A 46 -2.32 10.81 8.66
N GLU A 47 -3.15 9.78 8.46
CA GLU A 47 -2.89 8.43 8.95
C GLU A 47 -1.58 7.87 8.36
N LEU A 48 -1.35 8.06 7.06
CA LEU A 48 -0.12 7.61 6.38
C LEU A 48 1.12 8.36 6.86
N LEU A 49 1.01 9.67 7.10
CA LEU A 49 2.11 10.49 7.61
C LEU A 49 2.50 10.05 9.03
N ILE A 50 1.52 9.87 9.92
CA ILE A 50 1.75 9.35 11.27
C ILE A 50 2.39 7.98 11.20
N ARG A 51 1.84 7.06 10.40
CA ARG A 51 2.37 5.72 10.22
C ARG A 51 3.78 5.70 9.63
N SER A 52 4.22 6.75 8.96
CA SER A 52 5.56 6.84 8.37
C SER A 52 6.62 7.46 9.28
N GLY A 53 6.27 8.02 10.44
CA GLY A 53 7.26 8.80 11.22
C GLY A 53 6.83 10.23 11.53
N LEU A 54 5.96 10.77 10.68
CA LEU A 54 5.70 12.21 10.59
C LEU A 54 4.47 12.57 11.41
N SER A 55 4.63 12.55 12.73
CA SER A 55 3.65 13.08 13.68
C SER A 55 4.28 14.25 14.43
N GLY A 56 3.75 15.47 14.29
CA GLY A 56 4.19 16.64 15.05
C GLY A 56 3.20 16.95 16.17
N ILE A 57 3.56 16.74 17.43
CA ILE A 57 2.68 17.15 18.55
C ILE A 57 2.82 18.67 18.76
N THR A 58 1.69 19.39 18.80
CA THR A 58 1.62 20.84 19.04
C THR A 58 2.26 21.22 20.38
N ARG A 59 2.53 22.52 20.57
CA ARG A 59 3.09 23.04 21.81
C ARG A 59 2.20 22.76 23.04
N ASP A 60 0.90 22.66 22.84
CA ASP A 60 -0.12 22.67 23.91
C ASP A 60 -0.50 21.26 24.40
N PHE A 61 -0.04 20.20 23.73
CA PHE A 61 -0.28 18.84 24.20
C PHE A 61 0.67 18.45 25.34
N PRO A 62 0.19 17.91 26.48
CA PRO A 62 1.02 17.59 27.63
C PRO A 62 2.00 16.43 27.33
N ARG A 63 3.24 16.81 27.03
CA ARG A 63 4.36 15.94 26.60
C ARG A 63 4.77 14.83 27.58
N GLN A 64 4.41 14.95 28.85
CA GLN A 64 4.99 14.14 29.92
C GLN A 64 4.25 12.83 30.23
N ARG A 65 3.09 12.56 29.61
CA ARG A 65 2.28 11.36 29.95
C ARG A 65 2.31 10.21 28.94
N ILE A 66 2.74 10.42 27.69
CA ILE A 66 2.55 9.41 26.63
C ILE A 66 3.86 8.92 26.00
N LEU A 67 4.92 9.73 25.90
CA LEU A 67 6.13 9.36 25.13
C LEU A 67 7.43 9.84 25.83
N PRO A 68 8.11 8.97 26.61
CA PRO A 68 9.35 9.35 27.31
C PRO A 68 10.60 9.44 26.42
N PHE A 69 10.50 9.11 25.12
CA PHE A 69 11.62 9.19 24.19
C PHE A 69 11.21 9.75 22.83
N TYR A 70 11.97 10.73 22.34
CA TYR A 70 11.65 11.59 21.21
C TYR A 70 11.98 10.96 19.85
N SER A 71 11.21 11.35 18.83
CA SER A 71 11.60 11.21 17.44
C SER A 71 12.31 12.45 16.94
N PRO A 72 13.34 12.33 16.09
CA PRO A 72 13.85 13.42 15.29
C PRO A 72 12.84 13.87 14.22
N LEU A 73 11.72 13.18 13.99
CA LEU A 73 10.62 13.66 13.14
C LEU A 73 9.46 14.31 13.92
N ILE A 74 9.47 14.17 15.25
CA ILE A 74 8.58 14.89 16.17
C ILE A 74 9.31 16.18 16.56
N TYR A 75 9.54 17.06 15.59
CA TYR A 75 9.99 18.41 15.92
C TYR A 75 8.82 19.20 16.51
N ARG A 76 9.14 20.15 17.38
CA ARG A 76 8.20 21.19 17.84
C ARG A 76 7.69 21.93 16.60
N GLN A 77 6.52 21.58 16.09
CA GLN A 77 5.85 22.47 15.16
C GLN A 77 5.22 23.58 15.98
N LYS A 78 5.73 24.80 15.81
CA LYS A 78 5.08 26.00 16.32
C LYS A 78 3.83 26.29 15.50
N GLU A 79 3.85 25.90 14.23
CA GLU A 79 2.83 26.21 13.23
C GLU A 79 2.12 24.93 12.76
N THR A 80 0.79 24.93 12.82
CA THR A 80 -0.05 23.85 12.32
C THR A 80 0.02 23.77 10.80
N MET A 81 0.05 22.56 10.26
CA MET A 81 -0.18 22.37 8.83
C MET A 81 -1.69 22.47 8.56
N GLU A 82 -2.10 22.91 7.37
CA GLU A 82 -3.51 23.05 6.99
C GLU A 82 -3.71 22.44 5.60
N PHE A 83 -4.74 21.60 5.46
CA PHE A 83 -5.18 21.12 4.16
C PHE A 83 -6.16 22.11 3.54
N ARG A 84 -5.94 22.48 2.27
CA ARG A 84 -6.83 23.38 1.53
C ARG A 84 -7.18 22.79 0.16
N ASP A 85 -8.40 23.05 -0.29
CA ASP A 85 -8.77 22.74 -1.66
C ASP A 85 -7.98 23.64 -2.64
N GLY A 86 -7.66 23.12 -3.82
CA GLY A 86 -6.95 23.86 -4.87
C GLY A 86 -6.73 23.04 -6.14
N ASP A 87 -6.14 23.65 -7.17
CA ASP A 87 -6.08 23.04 -8.51
C ASP A 87 -4.96 21.99 -8.69
N GLU A 88 -3.92 22.04 -7.85
CA GLU A 88 -2.72 21.19 -7.96
C GLU A 88 -2.24 20.74 -6.58
N ILE A 89 -1.47 19.65 -6.51
CA ILE A 89 -0.78 19.30 -5.26
C ILE A 89 0.39 20.25 -5.06
N ARG A 90 0.26 21.13 -4.07
CA ARG A 90 1.23 22.17 -3.75
C ARG A 90 1.46 22.25 -2.26
N ILE A 91 2.73 22.38 -1.86
CA ILE A 91 3.09 22.77 -0.50
C ILE A 91 3.60 24.21 -0.53
N SER A 92 3.05 25.05 0.36
CA SER A 92 3.45 26.44 0.53
C SER A 92 3.46 26.84 2.00
N GLU A 93 4.01 28.01 2.28
CA GLU A 93 3.97 28.63 3.61
C GLU A 93 3.27 29.99 3.51
N ASP A 94 2.31 30.25 4.39
CA ASP A 94 1.49 31.46 4.44
C ASP A 94 1.29 31.87 5.90
N ASP A 95 1.77 33.06 6.27
CA ASP A 95 1.75 33.58 7.65
C ASP A 95 2.30 32.58 8.70
N GLY A 96 3.39 31.90 8.34
CA GLY A 96 4.02 30.84 9.13
C GLY A 96 3.28 29.50 9.12
N LYS A 97 2.03 29.43 8.62
CA LYS A 97 1.32 28.16 8.46
C LYS A 97 1.78 27.42 7.21
N LYS A 98 1.91 26.11 7.35
CA LYS A 98 2.26 25.21 6.26
C LYS A 98 0.98 24.75 5.58
N ILE A 99 0.80 25.08 4.32
CA ILE A 99 -0.41 24.73 3.56
C ILE A 99 -0.09 23.62 2.60
N VAL A 100 -0.92 22.57 2.63
CA VAL A 100 -0.93 21.52 1.62
C VAL A 100 -2.22 21.67 0.84
N SER A 101 -2.11 22.18 -0.39
CA SER A 101 -3.24 22.36 -1.28
C SER A 101 -3.33 21.21 -2.27
N PHE A 102 -4.53 20.70 -2.54
CA PHE A 102 -4.81 19.71 -3.59
C PHE A 102 -6.29 19.70 -3.95
N PRO A 103 -6.69 19.19 -5.14
CA PRO A 103 -8.11 19.10 -5.48
C PRO A 103 -8.81 18.06 -4.59
N HIS A 104 -9.80 18.48 -3.81
CA HIS A 104 -10.55 17.56 -2.94
C HIS A 104 -11.39 16.55 -3.73
N THR A 105 -11.56 16.77 -5.03
CA THR A 105 -12.15 15.81 -5.97
C THR A 105 -11.20 14.68 -6.37
N LEU A 106 -9.93 14.71 -5.97
CA LEU A 106 -8.97 13.64 -6.28
C LEU A 106 -9.45 12.30 -5.68
N PRO A 107 -9.40 11.21 -6.47
CA PRO A 107 -9.67 9.88 -5.94
C PRO A 107 -8.72 9.50 -4.80
N ILE A 108 -9.20 8.69 -3.84
CA ILE A 108 -8.42 8.29 -2.65
C ILE A 108 -7.06 7.65 -3.00
N ILE A 109 -6.87 7.13 -4.22
CA ILE A 109 -5.58 6.59 -4.71
C ILE A 109 -4.43 7.59 -4.62
N PHE A 110 -4.73 8.89 -4.61
CA PHE A 110 -3.73 9.95 -4.53
C PHE A 110 -3.29 10.26 -3.09
N SER A 111 -3.96 9.73 -2.06
CA SER A 111 -3.57 9.97 -0.67
C SER A 111 -2.11 9.61 -0.35
N PRO A 112 -1.53 8.50 -0.89
CA PRO A 112 -0.14 8.17 -0.62
C PRO A 112 0.85 9.06 -1.37
N VAL A 113 0.45 9.60 -2.53
CA VAL A 113 1.26 10.57 -3.30
C VAL A 113 1.35 11.87 -2.52
N ILE A 114 0.21 12.38 -2.02
CA ILE A 114 0.15 13.58 -1.18
C ILE A 114 0.99 13.35 0.10
N ALA A 115 0.79 12.23 0.80
CA ALA A 115 1.57 11.89 2.00
C ALA A 115 3.07 11.80 1.70
N GLY A 116 3.47 11.21 0.57
CA GLY A 116 4.86 11.17 0.13
C GLY A 116 5.44 12.58 -0.09
N ILE A 117 4.74 13.44 -0.83
CA ILE A 117 5.15 14.83 -1.10
C ILE A 117 5.35 15.59 0.21
N VAL A 118 4.39 15.51 1.14
CA VAL A 118 4.49 16.14 2.46
C VAL A 118 5.68 15.59 3.25
N PHE A 119 5.84 14.26 3.31
CA PHE A 119 6.95 13.64 4.02
C PHE A 119 8.31 14.10 3.50
N PHE A 120 8.52 14.10 2.18
CA PHE A 120 9.81 14.51 1.61
C PHE A 120 10.07 16.00 1.73
N TRP A 121 9.03 16.83 1.67
CA TRP A 121 9.16 18.25 1.97
C TRP A 121 9.66 18.47 3.39
N PHE A 122 9.11 17.79 4.39
CA PHE A 122 9.59 17.88 5.77
C PHE A 122 11.04 17.41 5.96
N MET A 123 11.45 16.37 5.21
CA MET A 123 12.79 15.84 5.33
C MET A 123 13.87 16.71 4.68
N ASN A 124 13.50 17.58 3.72
CA ASN A 124 14.47 18.28 2.88
C ASN A 124 14.26 19.81 2.81
N GLU A 125 13.14 20.33 3.32
CA GLU A 125 12.70 21.74 3.22
C GLU A 125 12.65 22.30 1.79
N VAL A 126 12.53 21.43 0.79
CA VAL A 126 12.43 21.83 -0.62
C VAL A 126 10.96 21.84 -1.05
N SER A 127 10.40 23.03 -1.26
CA SER A 127 9.07 23.21 -1.84
C SER A 127 9.00 22.56 -3.22
N SER A 128 8.04 21.63 -3.39
CA SER A 128 7.75 20.99 -4.68
C SER A 128 6.30 21.25 -5.08
N THR A 129 6.09 21.41 -6.39
CA THR A 129 4.76 21.44 -7.00
C THR A 129 4.71 20.26 -7.95
N THR A 130 3.70 19.41 -7.81
CA THR A 130 3.55 18.22 -8.67
C THR A 130 2.17 18.23 -9.30
N SER A 131 2.15 18.21 -10.63
CA SER A 131 0.91 17.96 -11.37
C SER A 131 0.52 16.50 -11.21
N VAL A 132 -0.74 16.29 -10.84
CA VAL A 132 -1.33 14.97 -10.59
C VAL A 132 -1.90 14.35 -11.87
N LYS A 133 -1.83 15.08 -12.99
CA LYS A 133 -2.32 14.62 -14.28
C LYS A 133 -1.44 13.47 -14.78
N GLY A 134 -2.04 12.30 -14.95
CA GLY A 134 -1.40 11.18 -15.65
C GLY A 134 -0.99 9.96 -14.81
N LEU A 135 -1.57 9.72 -13.63
CA LEU A 135 -1.49 8.34 -13.10
C LEU A 135 -2.30 7.41 -14.02
N PRO A 136 -1.74 6.28 -14.47
CA PRO A 136 -2.38 5.42 -15.48
C PRO A 136 -3.54 4.57 -14.93
N VAL A 137 -4.05 4.90 -13.75
CA VAL A 137 -5.04 4.09 -13.05
C VAL A 137 -6.02 4.96 -12.28
N ASN A 138 -7.30 4.78 -12.61
CA ASN A 138 -8.42 5.36 -11.89
C ASN A 138 -9.08 4.29 -11.02
N LEU A 139 -9.42 4.62 -9.77
CA LEU A 139 -10.23 3.75 -8.93
C LEU A 139 -11.70 3.99 -9.27
N GLU A 140 -12.21 3.20 -10.21
CA GLU A 140 -13.64 3.17 -10.52
C GLU A 140 -14.39 2.29 -9.53
N LYS A 141 -15.70 2.49 -9.40
CA LYS A 141 -16.55 1.55 -8.69
C LYS A 141 -16.59 0.21 -9.45
N ILE A 142 -16.54 -0.91 -8.74
CA ILE A 142 -16.68 -2.21 -9.37
C ILE A 142 -18.13 -2.40 -9.79
N SER A 143 -18.31 -2.65 -11.08
CA SER A 143 -19.62 -2.76 -11.73
C SER A 143 -19.98 -4.21 -12.10
N ARG A 144 -19.00 -5.12 -12.02
CA ARG A 144 -19.13 -6.54 -12.37
C ARG A 144 -18.68 -7.41 -11.22
N LYS A 145 -19.38 -8.53 -11.00
CA LYS A 145 -18.94 -9.55 -10.05
C LYS A 145 -17.60 -10.14 -10.48
N GLY A 146 -16.73 -10.41 -9.51
CA GLY A 146 -15.43 -11.03 -9.74
C GLY A 146 -14.93 -11.71 -8.48
N ARG A 147 -14.30 -12.87 -8.65
CA ARG A 147 -13.65 -13.62 -7.59
C ARG A 147 -12.17 -13.26 -7.56
N VAL A 148 -11.74 -12.62 -6.48
CA VAL A 148 -10.35 -12.18 -6.33
C VAL A 148 -9.62 -13.12 -5.37
N MET A 149 -8.49 -13.66 -5.79
CA MET A 149 -7.56 -14.33 -4.86
C MET A 149 -6.41 -13.39 -4.54
N VAL A 150 -6.20 -13.13 -3.25
CA VAL A 150 -5.08 -12.33 -2.76
C VAL A 150 -4.11 -13.24 -2.02
N VAL A 151 -2.84 -13.22 -2.41
CA VAL A 151 -1.76 -13.96 -1.74
C VAL A 151 -0.91 -12.97 -0.95
N GLY A 152 -1.00 -13.03 0.37
CA GLY A 152 -0.39 -12.10 1.29
C GLY A 152 -1.34 -10.95 1.67
N ALA A 153 -1.43 -10.67 2.96
CA ALA A 153 -2.15 -9.55 3.54
C ALA A 153 -1.19 -8.65 4.32
N GLY A 154 -0.01 -8.42 3.74
CA GLY A 154 1.06 -7.57 4.28
C GLY A 154 0.85 -6.08 3.99
N GLY A 155 1.95 -5.36 3.73
CA GLY A 155 1.92 -3.91 3.51
C GLY A 155 1.20 -3.51 2.22
N LEU A 156 1.34 -4.32 1.16
CA LEU A 156 0.60 -4.18 -0.11
C LEU A 156 -0.83 -4.73 0.03
N GLY A 157 -0.95 -5.94 0.58
CA GLY A 157 -2.22 -6.66 0.65
C GLY A 157 -3.26 -6.01 1.58
N SER A 158 -2.84 -5.39 2.69
CA SER A 158 -3.76 -4.73 3.61
C SER A 158 -4.59 -3.60 2.96
N PRO A 159 -3.97 -2.58 2.33
CA PRO A 159 -4.71 -1.54 1.62
C PRO A 159 -5.45 -2.07 0.39
N LEU A 160 -4.89 -3.04 -0.35
CA LEU A 160 -5.57 -3.69 -1.47
C LEU A 160 -6.89 -4.33 -1.04
N ILE A 161 -6.86 -5.24 -0.05
CA ILE A 161 -8.03 -5.98 0.43
C ILE A 161 -9.11 -5.00 0.87
N LYS A 162 -8.74 -4.03 1.72
CA LYS A 162 -9.68 -3.01 2.20
C LYS A 162 -10.33 -2.25 1.03
N THR A 163 -9.52 -1.84 0.06
CA THR A 163 -9.99 -1.06 -1.10
C THR A 163 -10.91 -1.87 -2.01
N LEU A 164 -10.60 -3.14 -2.25
CA LEU A 164 -11.45 -4.03 -3.04
C LEU A 164 -12.82 -4.24 -2.38
N LEU A 165 -12.83 -4.48 -1.07
CA LEU A 165 -14.06 -4.66 -0.30
C LEU A 165 -14.90 -3.38 -0.25
N ASP A 166 -14.27 -2.23 0.01
CA ASP A 166 -14.94 -0.92 0.02
C ASP A 166 -15.52 -0.55 -1.36
N ASN A 167 -14.92 -1.04 -2.45
CA ASN A 167 -15.38 -0.80 -3.83
C ASN A 167 -16.37 -1.87 -4.34
N GLY A 168 -16.75 -2.84 -3.51
CA GLY A 168 -17.83 -3.78 -3.80
C GLY A 168 -17.41 -5.17 -4.29
N ILE A 169 -16.15 -5.59 -4.10
CA ILE A 169 -15.83 -7.02 -4.16
C ILE A 169 -16.53 -7.74 -3.02
N ASP A 170 -17.36 -8.72 -3.37
CA ASP A 170 -18.12 -9.55 -2.44
C ASP A 170 -17.63 -11.01 -2.38
N ASP A 171 -16.67 -11.41 -3.23
CA ASP A 171 -16.09 -12.75 -3.27
C ASP A 171 -14.56 -12.69 -3.34
N ILE A 172 -13.94 -12.96 -2.19
CA ILE A 172 -12.49 -12.85 -2.02
C ILE A 172 -11.93 -14.05 -1.28
N CYS A 173 -10.83 -14.58 -1.79
CA CYS A 173 -10.02 -15.60 -1.13
C CYS A 173 -8.68 -14.99 -0.73
N ILE A 174 -8.27 -15.12 0.53
CA ILE A 174 -7.00 -14.59 1.04
C ILE A 174 -6.14 -15.74 1.54
N ILE A 175 -4.90 -15.83 1.07
CA ILE A 175 -3.89 -16.80 1.53
C ILE A 175 -2.83 -16.04 2.32
N GLU A 176 -2.72 -16.29 3.62
CA GLU A 176 -1.79 -15.57 4.51
C GLU A 176 -1.33 -16.51 5.65
N PRO A 177 -0.09 -17.04 5.59
CA PRO A 177 0.45 -17.92 6.62
C PRO A 177 1.09 -17.18 7.80
N GLY A 178 1.23 -15.85 7.72
CA GLY A 178 2.01 -15.07 8.65
C GLY A 178 1.32 -14.81 9.98
N LYS A 179 2.14 -14.42 10.97
CA LYS A 179 1.69 -13.86 12.24
C LYS A 179 1.80 -12.35 12.24
N VAL A 180 0.95 -11.69 13.02
CA VAL A 180 1.04 -10.25 13.22
C VAL A 180 2.29 -9.95 14.04
N LYS A 181 3.16 -9.11 13.49
CA LYS A 181 4.40 -8.66 14.13
C LYS A 181 4.33 -7.17 14.37
N LEU A 182 4.79 -6.74 15.54
CA LEU A 182 4.80 -5.33 15.93
C LEU A 182 5.51 -4.43 14.90
N ASN A 183 6.70 -4.85 14.43
CA ASN A 183 7.50 -4.13 13.45
C ASN A 183 6.86 -4.02 12.05
N ASN A 184 5.69 -4.62 11.84
CA ASN A 184 4.95 -4.58 10.59
C ASN A 184 3.72 -3.67 10.64
N LEU A 185 3.24 -3.29 11.83
CA LEU A 185 1.99 -2.55 12.00
C LEU A 185 1.99 -1.15 11.37
N HIS A 186 3.16 -0.52 11.25
CA HIS A 186 3.27 0.79 10.61
C HIS A 186 2.79 0.78 9.15
N ARG A 187 2.88 -0.36 8.45
CA ARG A 187 2.46 -0.47 7.04
C ARG A 187 1.31 -1.46 6.79
N GLN A 188 0.89 -2.23 7.80
CA GLN A 188 -0.14 -3.26 7.66
C GLN A 188 -1.43 -2.83 8.37
N ILE A 189 -2.23 -2.01 7.67
CA ILE A 189 -3.38 -1.29 8.23
C ILE A 189 -4.55 -2.17 8.70
N LEU A 190 -4.59 -3.46 8.31
CA LEU A 190 -5.66 -4.37 8.74
C LEU A 190 -5.44 -4.93 10.16
N TYR A 191 -4.26 -4.75 10.73
CA TYR A 191 -3.92 -5.27 12.07
C TYR A 191 -3.66 -4.13 13.06
N ASP A 192 -3.85 -4.43 14.34
CA ASP A 192 -3.60 -3.51 15.45
C ASP A 192 -2.82 -4.20 16.59
N TYR A 193 -2.63 -3.51 17.72
CA TYR A 193 -1.87 -4.03 18.87
C TYR A 193 -2.47 -5.26 19.49
N GLY A 194 -3.81 -5.30 19.58
CA GLY A 194 -4.52 -6.44 20.16
C GLY A 194 -4.33 -7.71 19.34
N ASP A 195 -3.78 -7.58 18.12
CA ASP A 195 -3.53 -8.69 17.22
C ASP A 195 -2.10 -9.23 17.28
N VAL A 196 -1.16 -8.54 17.94
CA VAL A 196 0.26 -8.93 17.91
C VAL A 196 0.45 -10.35 18.46
N GLY A 197 1.18 -11.18 17.70
CA GLY A 197 1.40 -12.59 18.02
C GLY A 197 0.30 -13.54 17.52
N LEU A 198 -0.89 -13.02 17.18
CA LEU A 198 -1.95 -13.80 16.58
C LEU A 198 -1.64 -14.12 15.11
N SER A 199 -2.31 -15.16 14.61
CA SER A 199 -2.34 -15.46 13.18
C SER A 199 -3.02 -14.32 12.42
N LYS A 200 -2.38 -13.83 11.36
CA LYS A 200 -2.98 -12.81 10.49
C LYS A 200 -4.27 -13.32 9.86
N ALA A 201 -4.31 -14.59 9.45
CA ALA A 201 -5.51 -15.23 8.91
C ALA A 201 -6.67 -15.16 9.91
N SER A 202 -6.44 -15.58 11.16
CA SER A 202 -7.48 -15.54 12.21
C SER A 202 -7.99 -14.11 12.49
N VAL A 203 -7.09 -13.12 12.43
CA VAL A 203 -7.45 -11.71 12.66
C VAL A 203 -8.25 -11.17 11.47
N LEU A 204 -7.87 -11.52 10.25
CA LEU A 204 -8.64 -11.18 9.05
C LEU A 204 -10.05 -11.79 9.11
N GLU A 205 -10.19 -13.06 9.52
CA GLU A 205 -11.50 -13.71 9.62
C GLU A 205 -12.41 -12.94 10.57
N ARG A 206 -11.89 -12.61 11.76
CA ARG A 206 -12.63 -11.84 12.76
C ARG A 206 -12.98 -10.44 12.28
N LYS A 207 -12.03 -9.71 11.69
CA LYS A 207 -12.23 -8.31 11.28
C LYS A 207 -13.12 -8.21 10.05
N LEU A 208 -12.88 -9.01 9.02
CA LEU A 208 -13.66 -8.94 7.79
C LEU A 208 -15.12 -9.38 8.03
N SER A 209 -15.35 -10.42 8.84
CA SER A 209 -16.73 -10.81 9.22
C SER A 209 -17.46 -9.73 10.02
N THR A 210 -16.74 -8.92 10.80
CA THR A 210 -17.31 -7.81 11.59
C THR A 210 -17.66 -6.61 10.72
N TYR A 211 -16.77 -6.22 9.80
CA TYR A 211 -16.90 -4.97 9.05
C TYR A 211 -17.59 -5.12 7.69
N TYR A 212 -17.52 -6.31 7.07
CA TYR A 212 -18.00 -6.55 5.71
C TYR A 212 -19.07 -7.64 5.70
N CYS A 213 -20.20 -7.35 6.34
CA CYS A 213 -21.35 -8.25 6.35
C CYS A 213 -21.81 -8.56 4.92
N GLY A 214 -21.99 -9.84 4.60
CA GLY A 214 -22.43 -10.30 3.28
C GLY A 214 -21.31 -10.60 2.28
N VAL A 215 -20.06 -10.27 2.60
CA VAL A 215 -18.90 -10.66 1.79
C VAL A 215 -18.57 -12.14 2.03
N ARG A 216 -18.41 -12.90 0.94
CA ARG A 216 -17.80 -14.23 0.96
C ARG A 216 -16.28 -14.11 1.01
N ALA A 217 -15.76 -13.92 2.22
CA ALA A 217 -14.33 -13.92 2.48
C ALA A 217 -13.87 -15.31 2.96
N LYS A 218 -13.11 -16.03 2.13
CA LYS A 218 -12.42 -17.26 2.55
C LYS A 218 -10.98 -16.95 2.87
N ILE A 219 -10.50 -17.35 4.03
CA ILE A 219 -9.15 -17.05 4.48
C ILE A 219 -8.43 -18.36 4.79
N TYR A 220 -7.19 -18.46 4.33
CA TYR A 220 -6.38 -19.66 4.44
C TYR A 220 -5.06 -19.35 5.14
N GLU A 221 -4.86 -19.93 6.32
CA GLU A 221 -3.60 -19.90 7.06
C GLU A 221 -2.61 -20.95 6.52
N ARG A 222 -2.10 -20.71 5.31
CA ARG A 222 -1.12 -21.58 4.65
C ARG A 222 -0.36 -20.81 3.58
N GLU A 223 0.73 -21.39 3.11
CA GLU A 223 1.45 -20.87 1.95
C GLU A 223 0.64 -21.09 0.66
N PHE A 224 0.98 -20.34 -0.38
CA PHE A 224 0.33 -20.48 -1.67
C PHE A 224 0.67 -21.82 -2.32
N ASP A 225 -0.38 -22.59 -2.60
CA ASP A 225 -0.31 -23.81 -3.40
C ASP A 225 -1.02 -23.57 -4.74
N PRO A 226 -0.38 -23.86 -5.91
CA PRO A 226 -1.00 -23.79 -7.23
C PRO A 226 -2.35 -24.52 -7.36
N VAL A 227 -2.61 -25.56 -6.57
CA VAL A 227 -3.90 -26.27 -6.53
C VAL A 227 -5.04 -25.33 -6.10
N SER A 228 -4.74 -24.30 -5.31
CA SER A 228 -5.71 -23.30 -4.84
C SER A 228 -6.37 -22.55 -5.98
N ILE A 229 -5.68 -22.33 -7.11
CA ILE A 229 -6.28 -21.73 -8.32
C ILE A 229 -7.42 -22.60 -8.85
N LYS A 230 -7.27 -23.93 -8.83
CA LYS A 230 -8.29 -24.86 -9.33
C LYS A 230 -9.47 -24.99 -8.37
N SER A 231 -9.22 -24.96 -7.07
CA SER A 231 -10.27 -25.09 -6.05
C SER A 231 -11.12 -23.83 -5.93
N GLU A 232 -10.48 -22.65 -5.87
CA GLU A 232 -11.18 -21.37 -5.70
C GLU A 232 -11.67 -20.77 -7.02
N ARG A 233 -11.03 -21.15 -8.15
CA ARG A 233 -11.35 -20.66 -9.50
C ARG A 233 -11.43 -19.13 -9.55
N PRO A 234 -10.40 -18.40 -9.10
CA PRO A 234 -10.44 -16.94 -9.11
C PRO A 234 -10.48 -16.41 -10.54
N ASP A 235 -11.13 -15.26 -10.73
CA ASP A 235 -11.11 -14.55 -12.02
C ASP A 235 -9.82 -13.75 -12.20
N ILE A 236 -9.12 -13.46 -11.09
CA ILE A 236 -7.84 -12.76 -11.03
C ILE A 236 -7.11 -13.09 -9.72
N VAL A 237 -5.79 -13.23 -9.79
CA VAL A 237 -4.90 -13.43 -8.62
C VAL A 237 -4.05 -12.20 -8.41
N VAL A 238 -3.89 -11.76 -7.17
CA VAL A 238 -3.04 -10.63 -6.78
C VAL A 238 -1.96 -11.09 -5.81
N SER A 239 -0.71 -10.81 -6.15
CA SER A 239 0.47 -11.14 -5.34
C SER A 239 0.90 -9.94 -4.52
N CYS A 240 0.72 -10.07 -3.21
CA CYS A 240 1.14 -9.09 -2.21
C CYS A 240 2.20 -9.66 -1.27
N VAL A 241 2.97 -10.64 -1.76
CA VAL A 241 4.06 -11.31 -1.04
C VAL A 241 5.37 -10.55 -1.18
N ASP A 242 6.30 -10.77 -0.27
CA ASP A 242 7.58 -10.05 -0.18
C ASP A 242 8.79 -10.88 -0.60
N ASN A 243 8.57 -12.05 -1.21
CA ASN A 243 9.65 -12.94 -1.67
C ASN A 243 9.50 -13.32 -3.15
N PHE A 244 10.63 -13.47 -3.85
CA PHE A 244 10.65 -13.79 -5.28
C PHE A 244 10.12 -15.20 -5.58
N GLU A 245 10.43 -16.18 -4.73
CA GLU A 245 10.05 -17.57 -4.91
C GLU A 245 8.53 -17.73 -5.08
N THR A 246 7.77 -17.13 -4.17
CA THR A 246 6.30 -17.19 -4.20
C THR A 246 5.75 -16.41 -5.40
N ARG A 247 6.35 -15.27 -5.78
CA ARG A 247 5.94 -14.52 -6.99
C ARG A 247 6.11 -15.36 -8.26
N TYR A 248 7.23 -16.07 -8.39
CA TYR A 248 7.45 -17.00 -9.50
C TYR A 248 6.43 -18.14 -9.50
N LEU A 249 6.17 -18.74 -8.32
CA LEU A 249 5.19 -19.80 -8.19
C LEU A 249 3.77 -19.36 -8.61
N ILE A 250 3.33 -18.17 -8.15
CA ILE A 250 2.05 -17.58 -8.52
C ILE A 250 2.00 -17.32 -10.02
N ASN A 251 3.01 -16.64 -10.58
CA ASN A 251 3.09 -16.34 -12.01
C ASN A 251 2.92 -17.60 -12.85
N ASP A 252 3.71 -18.63 -12.55
CA ASP A 252 3.75 -19.87 -13.33
C ASP A 252 2.41 -20.60 -13.24
N ALA A 253 1.79 -20.64 -12.06
CA ALA A 253 0.49 -21.24 -11.84
C ALA A 253 -0.63 -20.46 -12.57
N CYS A 254 -0.63 -19.13 -12.47
CA CYS A 254 -1.62 -18.27 -13.11
C CYS A 254 -1.54 -18.39 -14.65
N TYR A 255 -0.34 -18.27 -15.21
CA TYR A 255 -0.13 -18.40 -16.66
C TYR A 255 -0.59 -19.75 -17.20
N ARG A 256 -0.23 -20.86 -16.52
CA ARG A 256 -0.66 -22.22 -16.92
C ARG A 256 -2.17 -22.42 -16.84
N ASN A 257 -2.85 -21.78 -15.90
CA ASN A 257 -4.32 -21.88 -15.79
C ASN A 257 -5.07 -20.79 -16.59
N GLY A 258 -4.36 -19.87 -17.25
CA GLY A 258 -4.98 -18.77 -17.99
C GLY A 258 -5.65 -17.74 -17.09
N ILE A 259 -5.20 -17.63 -15.84
CA ILE A 259 -5.69 -16.66 -14.87
C ILE A 259 -4.79 -15.41 -14.91
N PRO A 260 -5.36 -14.21 -15.01
CA PRO A 260 -4.62 -12.96 -14.88
C PRO A 260 -3.98 -12.82 -13.50
N PHE A 261 -2.79 -12.23 -13.50
CA PHE A 261 -1.90 -12.05 -12.36
C PHE A 261 -1.59 -10.57 -12.19
N VAL A 262 -1.85 -10.01 -11.02
CA VAL A 262 -1.42 -8.66 -10.63
C VAL A 262 -0.33 -8.79 -9.58
N ASP A 263 0.72 -7.98 -9.71
CA ASP A 263 1.82 -7.94 -8.75
C ASP A 263 2.40 -6.54 -8.64
N SER A 264 2.76 -6.19 -7.41
CA SER A 264 3.52 -4.98 -7.09
C SER A 264 4.75 -5.31 -6.26
N GLY A 265 5.85 -4.61 -6.51
CA GLY A 265 7.05 -4.64 -5.69
C GLY A 265 7.41 -3.23 -5.25
N VAL A 266 7.84 -3.07 -4.00
CA VAL A 266 8.23 -1.77 -3.43
C VAL A 266 9.54 -1.87 -2.67
N GLU A 267 10.36 -0.84 -2.81
CA GLU A 267 11.62 -0.66 -2.09
C GLU A 267 11.82 0.82 -1.78
N GLY A 268 11.95 1.17 -0.50
CA GLY A 268 12.10 2.56 -0.06
C GLY A 268 10.91 3.43 -0.45
N SER A 269 11.13 4.38 -1.37
CA SER A 269 10.13 5.32 -1.91
C SER A 269 9.63 4.99 -3.31
N SER A 270 10.11 3.89 -3.89
CA SER A 270 9.81 3.52 -5.27
C SER A 270 9.20 2.13 -5.35
N GLY A 271 8.56 1.83 -6.48
CA GLY A 271 8.02 0.53 -6.75
C GLY A 271 7.50 0.41 -8.16
N TYR A 272 6.85 -0.72 -8.41
CA TYR A 272 6.15 -0.98 -9.65
C TYR A 272 4.82 -1.68 -9.38
N VAL A 273 3.96 -1.66 -10.37
CA VAL A 273 2.76 -2.50 -10.44
C VAL A 273 2.60 -2.99 -11.88
N MET A 274 2.04 -4.17 -12.04
CA MET A 274 1.68 -4.69 -13.35
C MET A 274 0.51 -5.67 -13.26
N LEU A 275 -0.17 -5.82 -14.39
CA LEU A 275 -1.06 -6.93 -14.66
C LEU A 275 -0.42 -7.83 -15.73
N ARG A 276 -0.66 -9.13 -15.68
CA ARG A 276 -0.08 -10.09 -16.62
C ARG A 276 -1.12 -11.15 -16.93
N ASP A 277 -1.29 -11.46 -18.20
CA ASP A 277 -2.06 -12.61 -18.65
C ASP A 277 -1.32 -13.30 -19.81
N ARG A 278 -1.99 -14.27 -20.46
CA ARG A 278 -1.41 -15.02 -21.59
C ARG A 278 -1.13 -14.17 -22.84
N SER A 279 -1.77 -13.02 -22.99
CA SER A 279 -1.53 -12.11 -24.11
C SER A 279 -0.26 -11.27 -23.92
N THR A 280 0.18 -11.10 -22.68
CA THR A 280 1.35 -10.28 -22.33
C THR A 280 2.62 -11.12 -22.06
N PRO A 281 3.82 -10.52 -21.98
CA PRO A 281 4.98 -11.17 -21.37
C PRO A 281 4.71 -11.45 -19.89
N CYS A 282 5.15 -12.61 -19.38
CA CYS A 282 4.90 -13.00 -17.99
C CYS A 282 5.88 -12.33 -17.00
N TYR A 283 5.71 -12.57 -15.70
CA TYR A 283 6.58 -12.04 -14.64
C TYR A 283 8.07 -12.33 -14.89
N ARG A 284 8.39 -13.55 -15.35
CA ARG A 284 9.77 -13.96 -15.64
C ARG A 284 10.40 -13.22 -16.83
N CYS A 285 9.59 -12.71 -17.75
CA CYS A 285 10.09 -11.83 -18.81
C CYS A 285 10.57 -10.49 -18.24
N PHE A 286 9.92 -10.00 -17.19
CA PHE A 286 10.30 -8.76 -16.52
C PHE A 286 11.44 -8.96 -15.52
N MET A 287 11.33 -9.95 -14.63
CA MET A 287 12.24 -10.10 -13.50
C MET A 287 13.42 -11.04 -13.74
N GLY A 288 13.38 -11.84 -14.81
CA GLY A 288 14.28 -12.96 -15.01
C GLY A 288 13.75 -14.25 -14.35
N ASP A 289 14.56 -15.31 -14.35
CA ASP A 289 14.08 -16.63 -13.92
C ASP A 289 14.42 -16.99 -12.47
N ASN A 290 15.49 -16.42 -11.92
CA ASN A 290 16.08 -16.87 -10.66
C ASN A 290 16.55 -15.70 -9.79
N ARG A 291 15.76 -14.63 -9.67
CA ARG A 291 16.05 -13.64 -8.62
C ARG A 291 15.89 -14.27 -7.25
N ILE A 292 16.84 -13.95 -6.37
CA ILE A 292 16.88 -14.39 -5.00
C ILE A 292 16.68 -13.17 -4.12
N ASP A 293 15.94 -13.34 -3.03
CA ASP A 293 15.73 -12.28 -2.06
C ASP A 293 17.05 -11.91 -1.39
N THR A 294 17.40 -10.64 -1.47
CA THR A 294 18.51 -10.05 -0.73
C THR A 294 17.97 -9.32 0.49
N GLU A 295 18.76 -9.19 1.55
CA GLU A 295 18.36 -8.33 2.66
C GLU A 295 18.04 -6.92 2.14
N ALA A 296 16.85 -6.42 2.48
CA ALA A 296 16.41 -5.10 2.06
C ALA A 296 17.42 -4.06 2.55
N SER A 297 18.07 -3.39 1.60
CA SER A 297 19.10 -2.38 1.86
C SER A 297 18.52 -1.13 2.54
N ARG A 298 17.19 -0.92 2.44
CA ARG A 298 16.47 0.25 2.94
C ARG A 298 15.16 -0.16 3.61
N GLY A 299 14.75 0.61 4.62
CA GLY A 299 13.41 0.51 5.20
C GLY A 299 12.31 0.84 4.19
N ILE A 300 11.12 0.30 4.39
CA ILE A 300 9.95 0.52 3.54
C ILE A 300 9.02 1.52 4.22
N LEU A 301 8.65 2.59 3.52
CA LEU A 301 7.74 3.62 4.04
C LEU A 301 6.28 3.17 3.87
N ALA A 302 5.42 3.52 4.84
CA ALA A 302 4.03 3.09 4.87
C ALA A 302 3.26 3.55 3.62
N PHE A 303 3.44 4.81 3.21
CA PHE A 303 2.81 5.35 2.00
C PHE A 303 3.30 4.67 0.71
N THR A 304 4.54 4.15 0.65
CA THR A 304 5.03 3.45 -0.56
C THR A 304 4.28 2.13 -0.75
N THR A 305 4.17 1.32 0.30
CA THR A 305 3.38 0.09 0.27
C THR A 305 1.90 0.37 0.07
N TYR A 306 1.39 1.45 0.66
CA TYR A 306 0.00 1.81 0.49
C TYR A 306 -0.29 2.18 -0.95
N PHE A 307 0.55 2.98 -1.58
CA PHE A 307 0.43 3.34 -2.99
C PHE A 307 0.44 2.09 -3.89
N GLY A 308 1.42 1.20 -3.71
CA GLY A 308 1.50 -0.06 -4.44
C GLY A 308 0.20 -0.87 -4.34
N GLY A 309 -0.33 -1.08 -3.13
CA GLY A 309 -1.57 -1.82 -2.92
C GLY A 309 -2.82 -1.15 -3.51
N LEU A 310 -2.90 0.19 -3.51
CA LEU A 310 -3.99 0.90 -4.18
C LEU A 310 -3.89 0.80 -5.71
N LEU A 311 -2.68 0.85 -6.26
CA LEU A 311 -2.46 0.66 -7.69
C LEU A 311 -2.84 -0.78 -8.11
N GLU A 312 -2.51 -1.78 -7.30
CA GLU A 312 -2.99 -3.17 -7.50
C GLU A 312 -4.53 -3.21 -7.51
N ALA A 313 -5.18 -2.55 -6.55
CA ALA A 313 -6.64 -2.49 -6.48
C ALA A 313 -7.27 -1.84 -7.72
N ALA A 314 -6.62 -0.79 -8.24
CA ALA A 314 -7.07 -0.12 -9.45
C ALA A 314 -6.92 -0.99 -10.70
N LEU A 315 -5.81 -1.72 -10.85
CA LEU A 315 -5.65 -2.68 -11.94
C LEU A 315 -6.66 -3.82 -11.87
N VAL A 316 -6.90 -4.38 -10.68
CA VAL A 316 -7.91 -5.42 -10.46
C VAL A 316 -9.29 -4.90 -10.85
N THR A 317 -9.65 -3.70 -10.39
CA THR A 317 -10.96 -3.08 -10.67
C THR A 317 -11.15 -2.82 -12.17
N SER A 318 -10.16 -2.19 -12.82
CA SER A 318 -10.17 -1.93 -14.26
C SER A 318 -10.31 -3.23 -15.06
N TYR A 319 -9.57 -4.27 -14.67
CA TYR A 319 -9.64 -5.57 -15.31
C TYR A 319 -11.02 -6.23 -15.17
N LEU A 320 -11.60 -6.21 -13.96
CA LEU A 320 -12.92 -6.80 -13.73
C LEU A 320 -14.02 -6.04 -14.48
N ASN A 321 -13.96 -4.72 -14.52
CA ASN A 321 -14.93 -3.88 -15.22
C ASN A 321 -14.82 -4.05 -16.75
N ASN A 322 -13.62 -3.86 -17.29
CA ASN A 322 -13.43 -3.57 -18.71
C ASN A 322 -12.55 -4.59 -19.44
N ARG A 323 -11.86 -5.49 -18.72
CA ARG A 323 -10.84 -6.40 -19.27
C ARG A 323 -9.76 -5.67 -20.09
N ASN A 324 -9.55 -4.38 -19.82
CA ASN A 324 -8.67 -3.52 -20.58
C ASN A 324 -7.33 -3.35 -19.84
N TYR A 325 -6.25 -3.79 -20.47
CA TYR A 325 -4.88 -3.59 -19.98
C TYR A 325 -3.86 -3.80 -21.11
N GLU A 326 -2.89 -2.88 -21.24
CA GLU A 326 -1.95 -2.83 -22.37
C GLU A 326 -0.65 -3.62 -22.18
N GLY A 327 -0.49 -4.38 -21.09
CA GLY A 327 0.77 -5.12 -20.86
C GLY A 327 1.91 -4.28 -20.27
N LYS A 328 1.70 -2.98 -20.03
CA LYS A 328 2.71 -2.05 -19.52
C LYS A 328 2.90 -2.16 -18.02
N ILE A 329 4.14 -2.06 -17.57
CA ILE A 329 4.46 -1.95 -16.14
C ILE A 329 4.42 -0.48 -15.78
N PHE A 330 3.72 -0.14 -14.71
CA PHE A 330 3.79 1.20 -14.15
C PHE A 330 4.85 1.23 -13.05
N TRP A 331 5.86 2.05 -13.23
CA TRP A 331 6.91 2.30 -12.25
C TRP A 331 6.72 3.68 -11.62
N PHE A 332 7.02 3.80 -10.33
CA PHE A 332 6.91 5.05 -9.60
C PHE A 332 8.07 5.28 -8.63
N ASP A 333 8.40 6.55 -8.40
CA ASP A 333 9.25 7.03 -7.31
C ASP A 333 8.59 8.24 -6.66
N LEU A 334 8.07 8.03 -5.46
CA LEU A 334 7.34 9.05 -4.68
C LEU A 334 8.27 10.15 -4.17
N LYS A 335 9.58 9.87 -4.02
CA LYS A 335 10.57 10.86 -3.61
C LYS A 335 10.90 11.83 -4.73
N LYS A 336 11.02 11.31 -5.95
CA LYS A 336 11.34 12.12 -7.15
C LYS A 336 10.11 12.60 -7.91
N HIS A 337 8.92 12.25 -7.45
CA HIS A 337 7.65 12.53 -8.13
C HIS A 337 7.66 12.06 -9.59
N ARG A 338 8.24 10.89 -9.83
CA ARG A 338 8.44 10.35 -11.17
C ARG A 338 7.58 9.12 -11.39
N PHE A 339 6.87 9.10 -12.51
CA PHE A 339 5.93 8.05 -12.89
C PHE A 339 6.19 7.67 -14.34
N GLU A 340 6.45 6.39 -14.62
CA GLU A 340 6.88 5.92 -15.93
C GLU A 340 6.14 4.65 -16.32
N GLU A 341 5.78 4.52 -17.60
CA GLU A 341 5.31 3.27 -18.17
C GLU A 341 6.49 2.54 -18.85
N ILE A 342 6.69 1.28 -18.47
CA ILE A 342 7.74 0.43 -19.01
C ILE A 342 7.09 -0.66 -19.85
N THR A 343 7.53 -0.76 -21.11
CA THR A 343 7.18 -1.88 -21.98
C THR A 343 8.20 -3.00 -21.78
N VAL A 344 7.69 -4.22 -21.63
CA VAL A 344 8.51 -5.44 -21.55
C VAL A 344 8.21 -6.26 -22.79
N GLU A 345 9.24 -6.91 -23.33
CA GLU A 345 9.09 -7.83 -24.45
C GLU A 345 9.08 -9.28 -23.98
N ARG A 346 8.41 -10.15 -24.76
CA ARG A 346 8.39 -11.57 -24.48
C ARG A 346 9.75 -12.17 -24.84
N ARG A 347 10.45 -12.68 -23.82
CA ARG A 347 11.68 -13.46 -23.99
C ARG A 347 11.43 -14.77 -24.74
N GLU A 348 12.26 -15.06 -25.74
CA GLU A 348 12.17 -16.30 -26.53
C GLU A 348 12.53 -17.55 -25.72
N ASP A 349 13.40 -17.39 -24.74
CA ASP A 349 13.89 -18.45 -23.85
C ASP A 349 13.08 -18.56 -22.54
N CYS A 350 11.97 -17.82 -22.40
CA CYS A 350 11.21 -17.81 -21.16
C CYS A 350 10.56 -19.18 -20.85
N PRO A 351 10.89 -19.83 -19.71
CA PRO A 351 10.45 -21.19 -19.41
C PRO A 351 8.93 -21.34 -19.18
N VAL A 352 8.19 -20.24 -19.17
CA VAL A 352 6.74 -20.22 -18.90
C VAL A 352 5.97 -19.81 -20.14
N CYS A 353 6.25 -18.64 -20.70
CA CYS A 353 5.43 -18.09 -21.78
C CYS A 353 6.00 -18.34 -23.19
N SER A 354 7.24 -18.81 -23.35
CA SER A 354 7.75 -19.19 -24.67
C SER A 354 7.24 -20.56 -25.11
N LEU A 355 7.07 -21.49 -24.17
CA LEU A 355 6.55 -22.84 -24.40
C LEU A 355 5.08 -22.85 -24.86
N ALA A 356 4.36 -21.74 -24.67
CA ALA A 356 2.98 -21.57 -25.13
C ALA A 356 2.85 -21.07 -26.57
N LYS A 357 3.96 -20.93 -27.33
CA LYS A 357 3.93 -20.82 -28.80
C LYS A 357 3.56 -22.17 -29.43
N ARG A 358 2.40 -22.77 -29.10
CA ARG A 358 1.76 -23.85 -29.86
C ARG A 358 0.25 -23.80 -29.72
#